data_AF-A0A7C4F586-F1
#
_entry.id   AF-A0A7C4F586-F1
#
_cell.length_a   1.000
_cell.length_b   1.000
_cell.length_c   1.000
_cell.angle_alpha   90.00
_cell.angle_beta   90.00
_cell.angle_gamma   90.00
#
_symmetry.space_group_name_H-M   'P 1'
#
loop_
_entity.id
_entity.type
_entity.pdbx_description
1 polymer ?
#
loop_
_entity_poly.entity_id
_entity_poly.type
_entity_poly.pdbx_seq_one_letter_code
_entity_poly.pdbx_strand_id
1 'polypeptide(L)' 'MPKSMNVILKKLLKEKGLEQLDVYTYPDRDIIRVKRLSDQKIFLVEIHGGRRNFKPEDILNIVVSNIKKK' A
#
# COMPACT_ATOMS: atom_id res chain seq x y z
N MET A 1 -21.68 3.80 -8.02
CA MET A 1 -20.61 2.85 -8.36
C MET A 1 -19.81 2.55 -7.09
N PRO A 2 -19.55 1.27 -6.73
CA PRO A 2 -18.65 0.96 -5.64
C PRO A 2 -17.28 1.57 -5.92
N LYS A 3 -16.68 2.24 -4.92
CA LYS A 3 -15.33 2.78 -5.07
C LYS A 3 -14.37 1.61 -5.33
N SER A 4 -13.58 1.69 -6.40
CA SER A 4 -12.54 0.71 -6.69
C SER A 4 -11.63 0.54 -5.46
N MET A 5 -11.20 -0.70 -5.17
CA MET A 5 -10.29 -1.03 -4.06
C MET A 5 -9.11 -0.06 -3.95
N ASN A 6 -8.56 0.39 -5.09
CA ASN A 6 -7.45 1.33 -5.14
C ASN A 6 -7.80 2.71 -4.57
N VAL A 7 -9.05 3.17 -4.73
CA VAL A 7 -9.53 4.45 -4.17
C VAL A 7 -9.63 4.36 -2.65
N ILE A 8 -10.12 3.24 -2.13
CA ILE A 8 -10.25 3.00 -0.69
C ILE A 8 -8.86 2.92 -0.05
N LEU A 9 -7.95 2.14 -0.64
CA LEU A 9 -6.58 2.00 -0.16
C LEU A 9 -5.83 3.34 -0.11
N LYS A 10 -5.93 4.16 -1.16
CA LYS A 10 -5.31 5.50 -1.19
C LYS A 10 -5.82 6.39 -0.05
N LYS A 11 -7.12 6.34 0.25
CA LYS A 11 -7.70 7.10 1.37
C LYS A 11 -7.15 6.61 2.72
N LEU A 12 -7.15 5.31 2.96
CA LEU A 12 -6.64 4.71 4.19
C LEU A 12 -5.16 5.01 4.43
N LEU A 13 -4.33 4.94 3.39
CA LEU A 13 -2.92 5.32 3.46
C LEU A 13 -2.76 6.79 3.86
N LYS A 14 -3.54 7.69 3.23
CA LYS A 14 -3.49 9.13 3.54
C LYS A 14 -3.84 9.44 4.98
N GLU A 15 -4.85 8.76 5.54
CA GLU A 15 -5.21 8.85 6.96
C GLU A 15 -4.09 8.40 7.92
N LYS A 16 -3.13 7.59 7.43
CA LYS A 16 -1.92 7.18 8.16
C LYS A 16 -0.68 8.04 7.84
N GLY A 17 -0.84 9.15 7.14
CA GLY A 17 0.28 10.01 6.73
C GLY A 17 1.16 9.38 5.64
N LEU A 18 0.57 8.50 4.82
CA LEU A 18 1.23 7.79 3.73
C LEU A 18 0.57 8.13 2.38
N GLU A 19 1.36 8.15 1.31
CA GLU A 19 0.89 8.38 -0.05
C GLU A 19 1.33 7.22 -0.95
N GLN A 20 0.38 6.59 -1.65
CA GLN A 20 0.70 5.61 -2.68
C GLN A 20 1.15 6.33 -3.95
N LEU A 21 2.37 6.06 -4.38
CA LEU A 21 2.94 6.59 -5.62
C LEU A 21 2.55 5.69 -6.79
N ASP A 22 3.09 4.47 -6.80
CA ASP A 22 2.99 3.53 -7.90
C ASP A 22 2.67 2.12 -7.39
N VAL A 23 2.17 1.29 -8.29
CA VAL A 23 2.00 -0.15 -8.05
C VAL A 23 2.52 -0.92 -9.25
N TYR A 24 3.43 -1.85 -9.00
CA TYR A 24 3.93 -2.80 -9.99
C TYR A 24 3.32 -4.17 -9.71
N THR A 25 2.79 -4.80 -10.74
CA THR A 25 2.18 -6.13 -10.65
C THR A 25 3.05 -7.14 -11.35
N TYR A 26 3.41 -8.20 -10.63
CA TYR A 26 4.12 -9.37 -11.11
C TYR A 26 3.22 -10.61 -10.98
N PRO A 27 3.58 -11.75 -11.60
CA PRO A 27 2.76 -12.96 -11.54
C PRO A 27 2.50 -13.49 -10.11
N ASP A 28 3.46 -13.34 -9.21
CA ASP A 28 3.45 -13.90 -7.86
C ASP A 28 3.33 -12.84 -6.73
N ARG A 29 3.52 -11.56 -7.07
CA ARG A 29 3.53 -10.47 -6.09
C ARG A 29 3.14 -9.13 -6.69
N ASP A 30 2.67 -8.23 -5.82
CA ASP A 30 2.56 -6.80 -6.13
C ASP A 30 3.58 -6.02 -5.30
N ILE A 31 4.16 -4.97 -5.88
CA ILE A 31 5.01 -4.02 -5.17
C ILE A 31 4.33 -2.67 -5.14
N ILE A 32 4.09 -2.15 -3.94
CA ILE A 32 3.50 -0.83 -3.72
C ILE A 32 4.61 0.13 -3.29
N ARG A 33 4.77 1.23 -4.03
CA ARG A 33 5.60 2.36 -3.62
C ARG A 33 4.79 3.29 -2.74
N VAL A 34 5.24 3.48 -1.51
CA VAL A 34 4.57 4.33 -0.51
C VAL A 34 5.53 5.38 0.00
N LYS A 35 5.10 6.64 -0.04
CA LYS A 35 5.83 7.78 0.52
C LYS A 35 5.27 8.12 1.89
N ARG A 36 6.12 8.22 2.91
CA ARG A 36 5.72 8.75 4.21
C ARG A 36 5.80 10.27 4.17
N LEU A 37 4.69 10.94 4.49
CA LEU A 37 4.58 12.40 4.31
C LEU A 37 5.41 13.19 5.32
N SER A 38 5.62 12.65 6.53
CA SER A 38 6.34 13.35 7.61
C SER A 38 7.80 13.62 7.28
N ASP A 39 8.47 12.71 6.57
CA ASP A 39 9.90 12.77 6.27
C ASP A 39 10.24 12.51 4.79
N GLN A 40 9.21 12.44 3.95
CA GLN A 40 9.32 12.23 2.51
C GLN A 40 10.01 10.92 2.10
N LYS A 41 10.28 10.00 3.04
CA LYS A 41 10.92 8.70 2.73
C LYS A 41 10.01 7.82 1.90
N ILE A 42 10.61 7.12 0.94
CA ILE A 42 9.91 6.19 0.05
C ILE A 42 10.22 4.76 0.49
N PHE A 43 9.17 3.96 0.61
CA PHE A 43 9.20 2.55 0.97
C PHE A 43 8.67 1.72 -0.19
N LEU A 44 9.32 0.57 -0.41
CA LEU A 44 8.85 -0.48 -1.30
C LEU A 44 8.25 -1.58 -0.42
N VAL A 45 6.96 -1.86 -0.62
CA VAL A 45 6.24 -2.90 0.12
C VAL A 45 5.82 -3.98 -0.84
N GLU A 46 6.29 -5.20 -0.59
CA GLU A 46 5.94 -6.39 -1.38
C GLU A 46 4.73 -7.10 -0.76
N ILE A 47 3.80 -7.53 -1.62
CA ILE A 47 2.59 -8.28 -1.26
C ILE A 47 2.59 -9.56 -2.08
N HIS A 48 2.98 -10.66 -1.44
CA HIS A 48 2.93 -11.99 -2.06
C HIS A 48 1.49 -12.47 -2.24
N GLY A 49 1.23 -13.18 -3.33
CA GLY A 49 -0.12 -13.63 -3.69
C GLY A 49 -1.00 -12.56 -4.33
N GLY A 50 -0.48 -11.36 -4.57
CA GLY A 50 -1.16 -10.27 -5.27
C GLY A 50 -2.20 -9.55 -4.42
N ARG A 51 -2.19 -8.21 -4.46
CA ARG A 51 -3.05 -7.32 -3.65
C ARG A 51 -4.55 -7.49 -3.93
N ARG A 52 -4.92 -8.07 -5.07
CA ARG A 52 -6.32 -8.30 -5.46
C ARG A 52 -7.02 -9.34 -4.58
N ASN A 53 -6.23 -10.20 -3.92
CA ASN A 53 -6.73 -11.23 -3.00
C ASN A 53 -6.91 -10.72 -1.56
N PHE A 54 -6.62 -9.44 -1.32
CA PHE A 54 -6.66 -8.82 0.01
C PHE A 54 -7.69 -7.71 0.07
N LYS A 55 -8.25 -7.47 1.26
CA LYS A 55 -9.04 -6.26 1.50
C LYS A 55 -8.11 -5.05 1.63
N PRO A 56 -8.59 -3.83 1.33
CA PRO A 56 -7.79 -2.60 1.50
C PRO A 56 -7.15 -2.47 2.89
N GLU A 57 -7.85 -2.93 3.93
CA GLU A 57 -7.40 -2.89 5.33
C GLU A 57 -6.25 -3.86 5.59
N ASP A 58 -6.27 -5.04 4.97
CA ASP A 58 -5.18 -6.02 5.07
C ASP A 58 -3.91 -5.47 4.43
N ILE A 59 -4.05 -4.86 3.25
CA ILE A 59 -2.95 -4.20 2.55
C ILE A 59 -2.37 -3.06 3.39
N LEU A 60 -3.22 -2.23 4.00
CA LEU A 60 -2.79 -1.16 4.90
C LEU A 60 -1.95 -1.71 6.05
N ASN A 61 -2.39 -2.80 6.69
CA ASN A 61 -1.67 -3.42 7.80
C ASN A 61 -0.30 -3.96 7.36
N ILE A 62 -0.21 -4.56 6.17
CA ILE A 62 1.06 -5.01 5.59
C ILE A 62 2.01 -3.83 5.37
N VAL A 63 1.52 -2.73 4.77
CA VAL A 63 2.31 -1.52 4.52
C VAL A 63 2.82 -0.91 5.83
N VAL A 64 1.94 -0.66 6.79
CA VAL A 64 2.29 -0.03 8.07
C VAL A 64 3.28 -0.91 8.84
N SER A 65 3.11 -2.23 8.82
CA SER A 65 4.02 -3.17 9.48
C SER A 65 5.40 -3.18 8.84
N ASN A 66 5.50 -3.09 7.50
CA ASN A 66 6.77 -3.00 6.79
C ASN A 66 7.53 -1.70 7.08
N ILE A 67 6.81 -0.57 7.15
CA ILE A 67 7.40 0.73 7.43
C ILE A 67 7.93 0.81 8.87
N LYS A 68 7.27 0.16 9.85
CA LYS A 68 7.72 0.15 11.25
C LYS A 68 8.98 -0.70 11.49
N LYS A 69 9.24 -1.69 10.64
CA LYS A 69 10.41 -2.58 10.76
C LYS A 69 11.71 -1.95 10.23
N LYS A 70 11.64 -0.80 9.55
CA LYS A 70 12.76 -0.12 8.88
C LYS A 70 12.93 1.30 9.40
#